data_AF-A0A7C6Z5V5-F1
#
_entry.id   AF-A0A7C6Z5V5-F1
#
_cell.length_a   1.000
_cell.length_b   1.000
_cell.length_c   1.000
_cell.angle_alpha   90.00
_cell.angle_beta   90.00
_cell.angle_gamma   90.00
#
_symmetry.space_group_name_H-M   'P 1'
#
loop_
_entity.id
_entity.type
_entity.pdbx_description
1 polymer ?
#
loop_
_entity_poly.entity_id
_entity_poly.type
_entity_poly.pdbx_seq_one_letter_code
_entity_poly.pdbx_strand_id
1 'polypeptide(L)'
;MSQEDKKLSCTDCALLNCHKKDKTFPQFCLTTHTSEETVEEINELYRKDDFVSKLSNAAAEIEGTYYGKLTRVEEIIAFAKRIGAKKVGIATCVGLMSEAKTFAKILSAKGLESYGIICKVGAVDKTQVGVPEELKVNKGCHESLCNPVLQATLLNEEKTDLNVIVGLCVGHDSLFIKYSEAPVTTLITKDRVLGHNPAAALYTSGFYYRRLLQEGDI
;
A
#
# COMPACT_ATOMS: atom_id res chain seq x y z
N MET A 1 -26.08 26.26 14.61
CA MET A 1 -25.58 25.57 13.41
C MET A 1 -26.63 24.54 13.07
N SER A 2 -27.27 24.68 11.91
CA SER A 2 -28.31 23.75 11.45
C SER A 2 -27.78 22.32 11.51
N GLN A 3 -28.61 21.39 12.02
CA GLN A 3 -28.39 19.96 11.84
C GLN A 3 -28.45 19.66 10.34
N GLU A 4 -27.33 19.82 9.64
CA GLU A 4 -27.12 19.12 8.38
C GLU A 4 -27.14 17.64 8.70
N ASP A 5 -27.97 16.86 8.01
CA ASP A 5 -28.00 15.41 8.14
C ASP A 5 -26.61 14.86 7.84
N LYS A 6 -25.85 14.59 8.90
CA LYS A 6 -24.49 14.05 8.81
C LYS A 6 -24.57 12.75 8.02
N LYS A 7 -23.97 12.71 6.84
CA LYS A 7 -23.84 11.49 6.05
C LYS A 7 -22.93 10.50 6.79
N LEU A 8 -23.53 9.47 7.36
CA LEU A 8 -22.82 8.42 8.09
C LEU A 8 -22.18 7.40 7.12
N SER A 9 -21.11 6.73 7.57
CA SER A 9 -20.32 5.79 6.78
C SER A 9 -19.88 4.57 7.60
N CYS A 10 -19.08 3.67 7.01
CA CYS A 10 -18.59 2.46 7.69
C CYS A 10 -17.80 2.77 8.99
N THR A 11 -17.11 3.92 9.07
CA THR A 11 -16.34 4.33 10.25
C THR A 11 -17.22 4.82 11.41
N ASP A 12 -18.51 5.10 11.18
CA ASP A 12 -19.45 5.53 12.23
C ASP A 12 -20.22 4.35 12.88
N CYS A 13 -20.32 3.20 12.21
CA CYS A 13 -21.14 2.06 12.66
C CYS A 13 -20.41 1.08 13.59
N ALA A 14 -19.23 0.61 13.17
CA ALA A 14 -18.45 -0.45 13.85
C ALA A 14 -19.18 -1.77 14.22
N LEU A 15 -20.41 -2.01 13.75
CA LEU A 15 -21.21 -3.21 14.07
C LEU A 15 -20.68 -4.51 13.43
N LEU A 16 -19.99 -4.39 12.29
CA LEU A 16 -19.38 -5.49 11.51
C LEU A 16 -20.35 -6.62 11.12
N ASN A 17 -21.65 -6.34 11.03
CA ASN A 17 -22.66 -7.35 10.65
C ASN A 17 -22.47 -7.86 9.21
N CYS A 18 -21.84 -7.09 8.33
CA CYS A 18 -21.50 -7.50 6.97
C CYS A 18 -20.59 -8.74 6.92
N HIS A 19 -19.87 -9.06 8.01
CA HIS A 19 -19.00 -10.24 8.11
C HIS A 19 -19.79 -11.55 8.33
N LYS A 20 -20.81 -11.55 9.20
CA LYS A 20 -21.52 -12.78 9.63
C LYS A 20 -23.01 -12.83 9.27
N LYS A 21 -23.63 -11.68 9.01
CA LYS A 21 -25.07 -11.52 8.70
C LYS A 21 -26.00 -12.12 9.76
N ASP A 22 -25.60 -12.07 11.03
CA ASP A 22 -26.32 -12.64 12.19
C ASP A 22 -27.00 -11.57 13.07
N LYS A 23 -26.95 -10.29 12.66
CA LYS A 23 -27.57 -9.13 13.33
C LYS A 23 -28.34 -8.26 12.32
N THR A 24 -28.91 -7.15 12.80
CA THR A 24 -29.60 -6.16 11.97
C THR A 24 -28.63 -5.10 11.44
N PHE A 25 -28.75 -4.73 10.16
CA PHE A 25 -27.98 -3.63 9.57
C PHE A 25 -28.52 -2.26 9.99
N PRO A 26 -27.67 -1.25 10.24
CA PRO A 26 -28.15 0.11 10.51
C PRO A 26 -28.78 0.75 9.27
N GLN A 27 -29.66 1.73 9.48
CA GLN A 27 -30.37 2.43 8.40
C GLN A 27 -29.48 3.19 7.41
N PHE A 28 -28.21 3.43 7.71
CA PHE A 28 -27.26 4.07 6.79
C PHE A 28 -26.25 3.09 6.18
N CYS A 29 -26.43 1.78 6.40
CA CYS A 29 -25.44 0.78 6.00
C CYS A 29 -25.26 0.76 4.49
N LEU A 30 -24.01 0.87 4.03
CA LEU A 30 -23.72 0.76 2.60
C LEU A 30 -24.14 -0.60 2.03
N THR A 31 -24.00 -1.70 2.80
CA THR A 31 -24.43 -3.04 2.35
C THR A 31 -25.91 -3.11 1.96
N THR A 32 -26.80 -2.37 2.62
CA THR A 32 -28.24 -2.37 2.31
C THR A 32 -28.66 -1.27 1.32
N HIS A 33 -27.81 -0.27 1.10
CA HIS A 33 -28.10 0.87 0.21
C HIS A 33 -27.38 0.79 -1.13
N THR A 34 -26.37 -0.07 -1.27
CA THR A 34 -25.83 -0.43 -2.58
C THR A 34 -26.83 -1.33 -3.30
N SER A 35 -27.17 -1.00 -4.55
CA SER A 35 -28.10 -1.80 -5.34
C SER A 35 -27.54 -3.18 -5.65
N GLU A 36 -28.42 -4.17 -5.74
CA GLU A 36 -28.05 -5.54 -6.13
C GLU A 36 -27.42 -5.57 -7.54
N GLU A 37 -27.88 -4.70 -8.44
CA GLU A 37 -27.30 -4.53 -9.78
C GLU A 37 -25.82 -4.14 -9.72
N THR A 38 -25.47 -3.11 -8.93
CA THR A 38 -24.07 -2.69 -8.78
C THR A 38 -23.23 -3.78 -8.12
N VAL A 39 -23.77 -4.48 -7.12
CA VAL A 39 -23.05 -5.59 -6.47
C VAL A 39 -22.75 -6.69 -7.50
N GLU A 40 -23.72 -7.05 -8.33
CA GLU A 40 -23.55 -8.10 -9.32
C GLU A 40 -22.62 -7.68 -10.47
N GLU A 41 -22.72 -6.44 -10.97
CA GLU A 41 -21.79 -5.89 -11.97
C GLU A 41 -20.32 -6.01 -11.49
N ILE A 42 -20.05 -5.66 -10.23
CA ILE A 42 -18.70 -5.78 -9.66
C ILE A 42 -18.32 -7.24 -9.43
N ASN A 43 -19.23 -8.09 -8.95
CA ASN A 43 -18.97 -9.52 -8.78
C ASN A 43 -18.59 -10.20 -10.09
N GLU A 44 -19.18 -9.77 -11.20
CA GLU A 44 -18.84 -10.29 -12.53
C GLU A 44 -17.38 -10.04 -12.89
N LEU A 45 -16.75 -8.95 -12.42
CA LEU A 45 -15.29 -8.75 -12.57
C LEU A 45 -14.51 -9.86 -11.87
N TYR A 46 -14.87 -10.24 -10.66
CA TYR A 46 -14.21 -11.34 -9.93
C TYR A 46 -14.39 -12.70 -10.61
N ARG A 47 -15.45 -12.88 -11.41
CA ARG A 47 -15.73 -14.14 -12.12
C ARG A 47 -15.12 -14.17 -13.53
N LYS A 48 -15.11 -13.04 -14.24
CA LYS A 48 -14.84 -12.98 -15.68
C LYS A 48 -13.61 -12.16 -16.07
N ASP A 49 -13.17 -11.22 -15.25
CA ASP A 49 -11.93 -10.48 -15.52
C ASP A 49 -10.73 -11.32 -15.06
N ASP A 50 -9.88 -11.70 -16.01
CA ASP A 50 -8.74 -12.58 -15.75
C ASP A 50 -7.79 -12.02 -14.70
N PHE A 51 -7.59 -10.70 -14.68
CA PHE A 51 -6.68 -10.06 -13.74
C PHE A 51 -7.28 -10.04 -12.33
N VAL A 52 -8.51 -9.54 -12.18
CA VAL A 52 -9.20 -9.48 -10.89
C VAL A 52 -9.41 -10.88 -10.32
N SER A 53 -9.88 -11.83 -11.12
CA SER A 53 -10.10 -13.22 -10.71
C SER A 53 -8.81 -13.87 -10.24
N LYS A 54 -7.71 -13.73 -10.98
CA LYS A 54 -6.42 -14.34 -10.63
C LYS A 54 -5.86 -13.79 -9.31
N LEU A 55 -5.88 -12.47 -9.12
CA LEU A 55 -5.36 -11.85 -7.91
C LEU A 55 -6.23 -12.16 -6.68
N SER A 56 -7.56 -12.06 -6.84
CA SER A 56 -8.50 -12.31 -5.74
C SER A 56 -8.49 -13.77 -5.28
N ASN A 57 -8.48 -14.73 -6.21
CA ASN A 57 -8.40 -16.16 -5.87
C ASN A 57 -7.07 -16.50 -5.18
N ALA A 58 -5.95 -15.94 -5.66
CA ALA A 58 -4.64 -16.13 -5.02
C ALA A 58 -4.63 -15.59 -3.58
N ALA A 59 -5.24 -14.43 -3.34
CA ALA A 59 -5.35 -13.85 -1.99
C ALA A 59 -6.23 -14.72 -1.07
N ALA A 60 -7.40 -15.14 -1.55
CA ALA A 60 -8.33 -15.99 -0.78
C ALA A 60 -7.73 -17.36 -0.44
N GLU A 61 -7.01 -17.98 -1.38
CA GLU A 61 -6.33 -19.27 -1.15
C GLU A 61 -5.24 -19.14 -0.07
N ILE A 62 -4.46 -18.06 -0.09
CA ILE A 62 -3.43 -17.82 0.93
C ILE A 62 -4.06 -17.64 2.30
N GLU A 63 -5.10 -16.81 2.41
CA GLU A 63 -5.83 -16.61 3.66
C GLU A 63 -6.37 -17.94 4.19
N GLY A 64 -7.13 -18.68 3.37
CA GLY A 64 -7.73 -19.96 3.78
C GLY A 64 -6.70 -21.02 4.18
N THR A 65 -5.52 -21.04 3.55
CA THR A 65 -4.48 -22.05 3.81
C THR A 65 -3.60 -21.67 5.00
N TYR A 66 -3.28 -20.38 5.13
CA TYR A 66 -2.20 -19.89 5.98
C TYR A 66 -2.61 -18.81 6.98
N TYR A 67 -3.90 -18.64 7.26
CA TYR A 67 -4.40 -17.69 8.26
C TYR A 67 -3.58 -17.74 9.56
N GLY A 68 -2.94 -16.62 9.91
CA GLY A 68 -2.12 -16.46 11.12
C GLY A 68 -0.80 -17.25 11.14
N LYS A 69 -0.34 -17.81 10.01
CA LYS A 69 0.86 -18.65 9.93
C LYS A 69 2.04 -17.99 9.22
N LEU A 70 1.78 -17.18 8.18
CA LEU A 70 2.82 -16.54 7.39
C LEU A 70 3.10 -15.12 7.87
N THR A 71 4.36 -14.73 7.81
CA THR A 71 4.76 -13.32 7.86
C THR A 71 4.42 -12.62 6.54
N ARG A 72 4.38 -11.27 6.54
CA ARG A 72 4.14 -10.50 5.31
C ARG A 72 5.15 -10.81 4.19
N VAL A 73 6.41 -11.08 4.52
CA VAL A 73 7.43 -11.48 3.53
C VAL A 73 7.02 -12.79 2.86
N GLU A 74 6.60 -13.78 3.66
CA GLU A 74 6.18 -15.09 3.15
C GLU A 74 4.86 -15.02 2.39
N GLU A 75 3.91 -14.19 2.83
CA GLU A 75 2.67 -13.93 2.09
C GLU A 75 2.96 -13.35 0.71
N ILE A 76 3.86 -12.37 0.60
CA ILE A 76 4.24 -11.77 -0.70
C ILE A 76 4.85 -12.84 -1.62
N ILE A 77 5.70 -13.72 -1.10
CA ILE A 77 6.31 -14.81 -1.87
C ILE A 77 5.25 -15.83 -2.30
N ALA A 78 4.35 -16.20 -1.40
CA ALA A 78 3.24 -17.11 -1.66
C ALA A 78 2.28 -16.54 -2.71
N PHE A 79 2.02 -15.23 -2.65
CA PHE A 79 1.19 -14.49 -3.59
C PHE A 79 1.83 -14.40 -4.96
N ALA A 80 3.10 -13.94 -5.03
CA ALA A 80 3.86 -13.87 -6.27
C ALA A 80 3.84 -15.20 -7.02
N LYS A 81 4.08 -16.33 -6.31
CA LYS A 81 4.05 -17.66 -6.93
C LYS A 81 2.66 -18.06 -7.44
N ARG A 82 1.59 -17.78 -6.70
CA ARG A 82 0.21 -18.12 -7.10
C ARG A 82 -0.26 -17.32 -8.30
N ILE A 83 0.15 -16.07 -8.41
CA ILE A 83 -0.12 -15.27 -9.61
C ILE A 83 0.87 -15.58 -10.75
N GLY A 84 1.77 -16.55 -10.59
CA GLY A 84 2.74 -16.94 -11.62
C GLY A 84 3.80 -15.87 -11.92
N ALA A 85 4.04 -14.94 -10.99
CA ALA A 85 5.10 -13.94 -11.11
C ALA A 85 6.47 -14.63 -11.13
N LYS A 86 7.34 -14.16 -12.01
CA LYS A 86 8.74 -14.59 -12.13
C LYS A 86 9.69 -13.50 -11.64
N LYS A 87 9.42 -12.24 -11.99
CA LYS A 87 10.24 -11.08 -11.60
C LYS A 87 9.46 -10.13 -10.70
N VAL A 88 9.99 -9.89 -9.50
CA VAL A 88 9.42 -8.97 -8.51
C VAL A 88 10.22 -7.67 -8.50
N GLY A 89 9.55 -6.55 -8.76
CA GLY A 89 10.14 -5.24 -8.60
C GLY A 89 10.14 -4.78 -7.15
N ILE A 90 11.18 -4.08 -6.73
CA ILE A 90 11.32 -3.52 -5.38
C ILE A 90 11.49 -2.02 -5.50
N ALA A 91 10.49 -1.25 -5.11
CA ALA A 91 10.58 0.20 -5.00
C ALA A 91 10.89 0.58 -3.54
N THR A 92 12.06 1.16 -3.29
CA THR A 92 12.60 1.28 -1.94
C THR A 92 13.16 2.67 -1.65
N CYS A 93 12.98 3.13 -0.40
CA CYS A 93 13.61 4.34 0.08
C CYS A 93 15.09 4.10 0.38
N VAL A 94 15.94 5.13 0.17
CA VAL A 94 17.35 5.11 0.57
C VAL A 94 17.56 4.68 2.03
N GLY A 95 16.66 5.07 2.92
CA GLY A 95 16.74 4.72 4.35
C GLY A 95 16.25 3.30 4.68
N LEU A 96 15.92 2.47 3.70
CA LEU A 96 15.52 1.06 3.86
C LEU A 96 16.23 0.14 2.85
N MET A 97 17.41 0.55 2.40
CA MET A 97 18.15 -0.18 1.39
C MET A 97 18.69 -1.52 1.89
N SER A 98 19.06 -1.60 3.17
CA SER A 98 19.45 -2.85 3.84
C SER A 98 18.33 -3.90 3.82
N GLU A 99 17.11 -3.46 4.11
CA GLU A 99 15.90 -4.26 4.16
C GLU A 99 15.53 -4.71 2.75
N ALA A 100 15.58 -3.81 1.77
CA ALA A 100 15.35 -4.14 0.36
C ALA A 100 16.38 -5.17 -0.17
N LYS A 101 17.67 -5.01 0.16
CA LYS A 101 18.71 -6.00 -0.20
C LYS A 101 18.47 -7.36 0.44
N THR A 102 18.02 -7.38 1.70
CA THR A 102 17.68 -8.62 2.39
C THR A 102 16.47 -9.28 1.74
N PHE A 103 15.44 -8.51 1.42
CA PHE A 103 14.25 -9.01 0.73
C PHE A 103 14.58 -9.58 -0.66
N ALA A 104 15.43 -8.90 -1.46
CA ALA A 104 15.91 -9.41 -2.75
C ALA A 104 16.63 -10.77 -2.62
N LYS A 105 17.47 -10.95 -1.59
CA LYS A 105 18.11 -12.25 -1.31
C LYS A 105 17.08 -13.33 -0.97
N ILE A 106 16.05 -12.99 -0.19
CA ILE A 106 14.98 -13.93 0.14
C ILE A 106 14.21 -14.33 -1.11
N LEU A 107 13.85 -13.39 -1.99
CA LEU A 107 13.18 -13.67 -3.27
C LEU A 107 14.01 -14.64 -4.12
N SER A 108 15.30 -14.35 -4.29
CA SER A 108 16.22 -15.22 -5.02
C SER A 108 16.30 -16.63 -4.41
N ALA A 109 16.42 -16.74 -3.08
CA ALA A 109 16.41 -18.02 -2.37
C ALA A 109 15.09 -18.80 -2.52
N LYS A 110 13.99 -18.14 -2.91
CA LYS A 110 12.69 -18.77 -3.18
C LYS A 110 12.42 -18.97 -4.67
N GLY A 111 13.41 -18.72 -5.54
CA GLY A 111 13.32 -18.93 -6.98
C GLY A 111 12.57 -17.83 -7.73
N LEU A 112 12.55 -16.60 -7.19
CA LEU A 112 12.01 -15.42 -7.85
C LEU A 112 13.15 -14.49 -8.25
N GLU A 113 13.07 -13.92 -9.45
CA GLU A 113 13.94 -12.81 -9.86
C GLU A 113 13.51 -11.53 -9.14
N SER A 114 14.46 -10.63 -8.89
CA SER A 114 14.17 -9.34 -8.27
C SER A 114 14.92 -8.20 -8.93
N TYR A 115 14.26 -7.04 -9.08
CA TYR A 115 14.89 -5.83 -9.60
C TYR A 115 14.61 -4.62 -8.69
N GLY A 116 15.65 -3.92 -8.24
CA GLY A 116 15.59 -2.95 -7.15
C GLY A 116 15.74 -1.47 -7.58
N ILE A 117 14.63 -0.75 -7.52
CA ILE A 117 14.36 0.69 -7.57
C ILE A 117 14.73 1.56 -6.35
N ILE A 118 15.89 2.22 -6.20
CA ILE A 118 16.08 3.19 -5.10
C ILE A 118 15.41 4.54 -5.37
N CYS A 119 14.80 5.16 -4.35
CA CYS A 119 14.02 6.39 -4.51
C CYS A 119 14.78 7.60 -5.04
N LYS A 120 16.11 7.63 -4.93
CA LYS A 120 16.97 8.72 -5.43
C LYS A 120 17.48 8.50 -6.86
N VAL A 121 16.97 7.48 -7.55
CA VAL A 121 17.32 7.19 -8.95
C VAL A 121 17.16 8.43 -9.83
N GLY A 122 18.08 8.62 -10.77
CA GLY A 122 18.20 9.81 -11.60
C GLY A 122 18.95 10.98 -10.94
N ALA A 123 19.05 11.01 -9.61
CA ALA A 123 19.79 12.03 -8.86
C ALA A 123 19.47 13.49 -9.25
N VAL A 124 18.22 13.76 -9.62
CA VAL A 124 17.75 15.09 -10.03
C VAL A 124 17.55 15.96 -8.79
N ASP A 125 18.09 17.17 -8.79
CA ASP A 125 17.90 18.12 -7.70
C ASP A 125 16.43 18.53 -7.58
N LYS A 126 15.91 18.60 -6.35
CA LYS A 126 14.52 18.99 -6.06
C LYS A 126 14.10 20.32 -6.68
N THR A 127 15.02 21.27 -6.84
CA THR A 127 14.71 22.59 -7.43
C THR A 127 14.29 22.49 -8.89
N GLN A 128 14.77 21.48 -9.62
CA GLN A 128 14.44 21.29 -11.03
C GLN A 128 12.97 20.94 -11.27
N VAL A 129 12.27 20.45 -10.23
CA VAL A 129 10.82 20.15 -10.28
C VAL A 129 9.99 21.19 -9.53
N GLY A 130 10.57 22.36 -9.25
CA GLY A 130 9.88 23.49 -8.64
C GLY A 130 9.77 23.44 -7.12
N VAL A 131 10.50 22.54 -6.43
CA VAL A 131 10.59 22.60 -4.96
C VAL A 131 11.54 23.74 -4.59
N PRO A 132 11.09 24.72 -3.80
CA PRO A 132 11.94 25.83 -3.39
C PRO A 132 13.16 25.38 -2.58
N GLU A 133 14.28 26.11 -2.73
CA GLU A 133 15.56 25.80 -2.08
C GLU A 133 15.45 25.78 -0.55
N GLU A 134 14.60 26.64 0.02
CA GLU A 134 14.35 26.73 1.46
C GLU A 134 13.68 25.49 2.06
N LEU A 135 13.06 24.66 1.23
CA LEU A 135 12.43 23.39 1.62
C LEU A 135 13.37 22.19 1.48
N LYS A 136 14.62 22.40 1.02
CA LYS A 136 15.65 21.38 1.15
C LYS A 136 16.03 21.19 2.60
N VAL A 137 16.32 19.94 2.96
CA VAL A 137 16.86 19.62 4.28
C VAL A 137 18.25 20.25 4.43
N ASN A 138 19.07 20.16 3.38
CA ASN A 138 20.38 20.80 3.32
C ASN A 138 20.38 21.91 2.26
N LYS A 139 20.15 23.15 2.72
CA LYS A 139 20.11 24.35 1.88
C LYS A 139 21.48 24.66 1.26
N GLY A 140 21.49 25.15 0.03
CA GLY A 140 22.69 25.53 -0.73
C GLY A 140 23.44 24.35 -1.34
N CYS A 141 22.91 23.12 -1.20
CA CYS A 141 23.54 21.90 -1.67
C CYS A 141 22.62 21.15 -2.64
N HIS A 142 23.21 20.25 -3.41
CA HIS A 142 22.45 19.26 -4.19
C HIS A 142 21.64 18.37 -3.24
N GLU A 143 20.33 18.32 -3.44
CA GLU A 143 19.45 17.42 -2.72
C GLU A 143 18.55 16.69 -3.72
N SER A 144 18.93 15.45 -4.06
CA SER A 144 18.16 14.62 -4.99
C SER A 144 16.71 14.49 -4.51
N LEU A 145 15.74 14.66 -5.40
CA LEU A 145 14.35 14.36 -5.12
C LEU A 145 14.14 12.84 -4.97
N CYS A 146 13.07 12.45 -4.28
CA CYS A 146 12.60 11.08 -4.36
C CYS A 146 11.73 10.96 -5.61
N ASN A 147 12.08 10.11 -6.56
CA ASN A 147 11.43 10.04 -7.87
C ASN A 147 10.63 8.73 -8.05
N PRO A 148 9.46 8.58 -7.40
CA PRO A 148 8.65 7.36 -7.49
C PRO A 148 8.09 7.12 -8.89
N VAL A 149 7.88 8.18 -9.68
CA VAL A 149 7.45 8.05 -11.08
C VAL A 149 8.55 7.39 -11.88
N LEU A 150 9.81 7.84 -11.76
CA LEU A 150 10.95 7.18 -12.42
C LEU A 150 11.19 5.76 -11.88
N GLN A 151 10.97 5.51 -10.58
CA GLN A 151 11.02 4.13 -10.06
C GLN A 151 10.01 3.23 -10.77
N ALA A 152 8.77 3.68 -10.93
CA ALA A 152 7.73 2.93 -11.63
C ALA A 152 8.06 2.73 -13.10
N THR A 153 8.49 3.79 -13.81
CA THR A 153 8.88 3.73 -15.23
C THR A 153 9.97 2.68 -15.46
N LEU A 154 11.05 2.69 -14.67
CA LEU A 154 12.14 1.73 -14.83
C LEU A 154 11.71 0.30 -14.49
N LEU A 155 10.77 0.10 -13.56
CA LEU A 155 10.24 -1.23 -13.26
C LEU A 155 9.28 -1.74 -14.35
N ASN A 156 8.52 -0.85 -14.99
CA ASN A 156 7.69 -1.18 -16.14
C ASN A 156 8.58 -1.58 -17.34
N GLU A 157 9.69 -0.87 -17.59
CA GLU A 157 10.68 -1.24 -18.61
C GLU A 157 11.27 -2.64 -18.36
N GLU A 158 11.50 -2.99 -17.10
CA GLU A 158 11.96 -4.32 -16.66
C GLU A 158 10.89 -5.41 -16.70
N LYS A 159 9.64 -5.03 -16.99
CA LYS A 159 8.47 -5.91 -17.11
C LYS A 159 8.28 -6.80 -15.89
N THR A 160 8.36 -6.21 -14.71
CA THR A 160 8.09 -6.91 -13.45
C THR A 160 6.64 -7.38 -13.39
N ASP A 161 6.38 -8.54 -12.78
CA ASP A 161 5.05 -9.12 -12.67
C ASP A 161 4.29 -8.66 -11.41
N LEU A 162 5.03 -8.27 -10.37
CA LEU A 162 4.54 -7.75 -9.09
C LEU A 162 5.54 -6.72 -8.56
N ASN A 163 5.05 -5.58 -8.09
CA ASN A 163 5.88 -4.55 -7.47
C ASN A 163 5.66 -4.49 -5.96
N VAL A 164 6.75 -4.39 -5.20
CA VAL A 164 6.74 -4.35 -3.74
C VAL A 164 7.36 -3.05 -3.24
N ILE A 165 6.57 -2.28 -2.50
CA ILE A 165 7.02 -1.07 -1.82
C ILE A 165 7.75 -1.45 -0.52
N VAL A 166 8.95 -0.90 -0.37
CA VAL A 166 9.78 -0.98 0.84
C VAL A 166 10.03 0.43 1.36
N GLY A 167 8.99 0.97 1.99
CA GLY A 167 8.94 2.21 2.75
C GLY A 167 9.27 3.49 2.00
N LEU A 168 8.50 3.81 0.96
CA LEU A 168 8.46 5.17 0.42
C LEU A 168 7.60 6.06 1.34
N CYS A 169 7.72 7.39 1.20
CA CYS A 169 6.88 8.30 1.99
C CYS A 169 5.44 8.33 1.44
N VAL A 170 4.47 8.73 2.26
CA VAL A 170 3.03 8.75 1.94
C VAL A 170 2.70 9.24 0.52
N GLY A 171 3.15 10.44 0.13
CA GLY A 171 2.89 10.96 -1.22
C GLY A 171 3.60 10.20 -2.34
N HIS A 172 4.78 9.63 -2.05
CA HIS A 172 5.54 8.86 -3.03
C HIS A 172 4.98 7.44 -3.21
N ASP A 173 4.38 6.83 -2.17
CA ASP A 173 3.65 5.56 -2.30
C ASP A 173 2.52 5.71 -3.32
N SER A 174 1.68 6.73 -3.16
CA SER A 174 0.55 7.00 -4.06
C SER A 174 0.99 7.23 -5.51
N LEU A 175 2.07 7.98 -5.72
CA LEU A 175 2.62 8.20 -7.06
C LEU A 175 3.16 6.90 -7.65
N PHE A 176 3.93 6.12 -6.90
CA PHE A 176 4.45 4.85 -7.39
C PHE A 176 3.31 3.90 -7.79
N ILE A 177 2.29 3.74 -6.93
CA ILE A 177 1.12 2.90 -7.19
C ILE A 177 0.39 3.36 -8.45
N LYS A 178 0.21 4.67 -8.63
CA LYS A 178 -0.49 5.24 -9.79
C LYS A 178 0.22 4.96 -11.12
N TYR A 179 1.55 4.95 -11.14
CA TYR A 179 2.34 4.83 -12.37
C TYR A 179 2.89 3.41 -12.62
N SER A 180 2.73 2.50 -11.67
CA SER A 180 3.10 1.08 -11.85
C SER A 180 2.11 0.39 -12.78
N GLU A 181 2.61 -0.30 -13.81
CA GLU A 181 1.79 -1.16 -14.67
C GLU A 181 1.50 -2.52 -14.01
N ALA A 182 2.47 -3.04 -13.25
CA ALA A 182 2.28 -4.25 -12.45
C ALA A 182 1.45 -3.95 -11.19
N PRO A 183 0.70 -4.93 -10.65
CA PRO A 183 0.06 -4.78 -9.34
C PRO A 183 1.10 -4.46 -8.27
N VAL A 184 0.70 -3.65 -7.29
CA VAL A 184 1.59 -3.19 -6.21
C VAL A 184 1.09 -3.69 -4.87
N THR A 185 2.02 -4.13 -4.04
CA THR A 185 1.80 -4.40 -2.61
C THR A 185 2.89 -3.73 -1.77
N THR A 186 2.67 -3.63 -0.46
CA THR A 186 3.59 -2.99 0.47
C THR A 186 4.12 -4.01 1.47
N LEU A 187 5.45 -4.11 1.55
CA LEU A 187 6.13 -4.88 2.59
C LEU A 187 6.34 -4.03 3.85
N ILE A 188 6.82 -2.79 3.69
CA ILE A 188 7.06 -1.86 4.80
C ILE A 188 6.38 -0.53 4.50
N THR A 189 5.42 -0.11 5.33
CA THR A 189 4.87 1.25 5.32
C THR A 189 5.80 2.17 6.09
N LYS A 190 6.23 3.28 5.48
CA LYS A 190 7.25 4.14 6.10
C LYS A 190 6.68 4.94 7.27
N ASP A 191 7.10 4.57 8.47
CA ASP A 191 6.96 5.39 9.66
C ASP A 191 8.32 5.51 10.35
N ARG A 192 8.99 6.67 10.25
CA ARG A 192 10.32 6.83 10.85
C ARG A 192 10.28 6.92 12.38
N VAL A 193 9.16 7.37 12.94
CA VAL A 193 9.03 7.63 14.37
C VAL A 193 8.73 6.31 15.10
N LEU A 194 7.88 5.48 14.52
CA LEU A 194 7.40 4.23 15.14
C LEU A 194 8.13 2.98 14.62
N GLY A 195 9.33 3.13 14.05
CA GLY A 195 10.10 2.00 13.53
C GLY A 195 9.34 1.20 12.47
N HIS A 196 8.58 1.89 11.62
CA HIS A 196 7.76 1.33 10.55
C HIS A 196 6.54 0.51 11.02
N ASN A 197 6.06 0.79 12.23
CA ASN A 197 4.81 0.26 12.78
C ASN A 197 3.76 1.37 12.99
N PRO A 198 3.12 1.89 11.92
CA PRO A 198 2.16 2.99 12.04
C PRO A 198 0.90 2.62 12.85
N ALA A 199 0.58 1.33 13.01
CA ALA A 199 -0.56 0.89 13.81
C ALA A 199 -0.42 1.28 15.29
N ALA A 200 0.82 1.40 15.80
CA ALA A 200 1.06 1.84 17.16
C ALA A 200 0.54 3.27 17.44
N ALA A 201 0.52 4.16 16.43
CA ALA A 201 -0.09 5.48 16.57
C ALA A 201 -1.59 5.38 16.87
N LEU A 202 -2.28 4.47 16.17
CA LEU A 202 -3.72 4.25 16.32
C LEU A 202 -4.06 3.57 17.65
N TYR A 203 -3.35 2.50 18.00
CA TYR A 203 -3.55 1.77 19.25
C TYR A 203 -3.39 2.65 20.49
N THR A 204 -2.56 3.69 20.39
CA THR A 204 -2.21 4.55 21.51
C THR A 204 -2.77 5.97 21.41
N SER A 205 -3.67 6.20 20.44
CA SER A 205 -4.37 7.47 20.22
C SER A 205 -5.20 7.92 21.41
N GLY A 206 -5.74 6.99 22.22
CA GLY A 206 -6.48 7.31 23.44
C GLY A 206 -5.61 7.81 24.61
N PHE A 207 -4.27 7.70 24.54
CA PHE A 207 -3.37 8.06 25.65
C PHE A 207 -2.10 8.79 25.20
N TYR A 208 -1.11 8.09 24.63
CA TYR A 208 0.20 8.67 24.26
C TYR A 208 0.11 9.60 23.06
N TYR A 209 -0.83 9.38 22.15
CA TYR A 209 -1.03 10.21 20.96
C TYR A 209 -2.40 10.90 20.93
N ARG A 210 -2.94 11.30 22.11
CA ARG A 210 -4.21 12.04 22.21
C ARG A 210 -4.30 13.30 21.34
N ARG A 211 -3.15 13.94 21.08
CA ARG A 211 -3.07 15.08 20.17
C ARG A 211 -3.61 14.78 18.77
N LEU A 212 -3.54 13.53 18.30
CA LEU A 212 -4.06 13.13 16.98
C LEU A 212 -5.59 13.20 16.90
N LEU A 213 -6.29 13.32 18.03
CA LEU A 213 -7.74 13.47 18.13
C LEU A 213 -8.16 14.87 18.61
N GLN A 214 -7.22 15.79 18.79
CA GLN A 214 -7.50 17.18 19.18
C GLN A 214 -7.67 18.04 17.93
N GLU A 215 -8.52 19.07 18.02
CA GLU A 215 -8.70 20.04 16.94
C GLU A 215 -7.42 20.90 16.78
N GLY A 216 -6.98 21.08 15.54
CA GLY A 216 -5.75 21.79 15.18
C GLY A 216 -4.90 21.02 14.16
N ASP A 217 -3.89 21.68 13.61
CA ASP A 217 -2.88 21.02 12.77
C ASP A 217 -1.91 20.17 13.63
N ILE A 218 -1.23 19.21 12.97
CA ILE A 218 -0.26 18.25 13.56
C ILE A 218 0.85 18.93 14.37
#